data_AF-A0A6P7FRA5-F1
#
_entry.id   AF-A0A6P7FRA5-F1
#
_cell.length_a   1.000
_cell.length_b   1.000
_cell.length_c   1.000
_cell.angle_alpha   90.00
_cell.angle_beta   90.00
_cell.angle_gamma   90.00
#
_symmetry.space_group_name_H-M   'P 1'
#
loop_
_entity.id
_entity.type
_entity.pdbx_description
1 polymer ?
#
loop_
_entity_poly.entity_id
_entity_poly.type
_entity_poly.pdbx_seq_one_letter_code
_entity_poly.pdbx_strand_id
1 'polypeptide(L)'
;MEFLNMPTFFKAKKLLETNTSNKNIVNDMENFICQWKFKSEYDLTAICEDLDNLTEVLQENFFSVTKDINIFNSIHCVVYNLLWDNLKPVVRANWTELDLRVYQTSMALCKNQNFLVKQNDSSYCSVPYTAAIVELSFWDSHNSPLEKLNCLCTTYDTIFAELKSALVNLISKYSDKELEIPVINNEEIIPVITLVLIRSKLQYSVSNLYYIKQFGKQFLKDNNKLHIFETFEQAIENLLKIDHKQITTCSQGGFLNIDHLEAIRRITEINTDAKNVTKAKVSLNEENQKRAMELILQSTTADVNG
;
A
#
# COMPACT_ATOMS: atom_id res chain seq x y z
N MET A 1 6.82 -10.94 8.99
CA MET A 1 7.46 -11.26 7.69
C MET A 1 6.82 -12.54 7.12
N GLU A 2 5.48 -12.56 7.00
CA GLU A 2 4.68 -13.72 6.52
C GLU A 2 3.96 -13.42 5.18
N PHE A 3 4.10 -12.21 4.62
CA PHE A 3 3.38 -11.79 3.42
C PHE A 3 3.86 -12.42 2.11
N LEU A 4 4.97 -13.18 2.14
CA LEU A 4 5.62 -13.74 0.94
C LEU A 4 4.99 -15.04 0.39
N ASN A 5 4.02 -15.64 1.09
CA ASN A 5 3.44 -16.94 0.72
C ASN A 5 2.02 -16.88 0.14
N MET A 6 1.57 -15.73 -0.35
CA MET A 6 0.24 -15.64 -0.97
C MET A 6 0.25 -16.04 -2.46
N PRO A 7 -0.84 -16.66 -2.96
CA PRO A 7 -0.86 -17.26 -4.28
C PRO A 7 -1.04 -16.24 -5.40
N THR A 8 0.00 -16.04 -6.21
CA THR A 8 -0.14 -15.59 -7.61
C THR A 8 -1.06 -16.54 -8.37
N PHE A 9 -1.69 -16.14 -9.46
CA PHE A 9 -2.56 -17.02 -10.27
C PHE A 9 -1.97 -18.42 -10.54
N PHE A 10 -0.68 -18.50 -10.92
CA PHE A 10 -0.01 -19.79 -11.13
C PHE A 10 0.12 -20.63 -9.84
N LYS A 11 0.54 -20.00 -8.74
CA LYS A 11 0.61 -20.64 -7.42
C LYS A 11 -0.77 -21.07 -6.92
N ALA A 12 -1.81 -20.28 -7.19
CA ALA A 12 -3.20 -20.61 -6.84
C ALA A 12 -3.63 -21.91 -7.53
N LYS A 13 -3.46 -21.97 -8.85
CA LYS A 13 -3.77 -23.18 -9.64
C LYS A 13 -3.03 -24.40 -9.12
N LYS A 14 -1.71 -24.28 -8.92
CA LYS A 14 -0.88 -25.37 -8.39
C LYS A 14 -1.34 -25.81 -7.00
N LEU A 15 -1.70 -24.88 -6.12
CA LEU A 15 -2.18 -25.22 -4.78
C LEU A 15 -3.48 -26.02 -4.86
N LEU A 16 -4.43 -25.58 -5.69
CA LEU A 16 -5.71 -26.27 -5.89
C LEU A 16 -5.49 -27.69 -6.41
N GLU A 17 -4.63 -27.87 -7.42
CA GLU A 17 -4.28 -29.19 -7.97
C GLU A 17 -3.65 -30.12 -6.92
N THR A 18 -2.80 -29.60 -6.03
CA THR A 18 -2.15 -30.42 -4.99
C THR A 18 -3.07 -30.80 -3.83
N ASN A 19 -4.17 -30.09 -3.63
CA ASN A 19 -5.11 -30.31 -2.52
C ASN A 19 -6.32 -31.18 -2.92
N THR A 20 -6.28 -31.80 -4.11
CA THR A 20 -7.33 -32.70 -4.58
C THR A 20 -6.73 -33.91 -5.28
N SER A 21 -7.48 -35.00 -5.33
CA SER A 21 -7.15 -36.16 -6.16
C SER A 21 -7.46 -35.94 -7.64
N ASN A 22 -8.28 -34.93 -7.97
CA ASN A 22 -8.65 -34.60 -9.34
C ASN A 22 -7.60 -33.71 -10.03
N LYS A 23 -6.77 -34.29 -10.90
CA LYS A 23 -5.76 -33.54 -11.66
C LYS A 23 -6.33 -32.50 -12.64
N ASN A 24 -7.61 -32.60 -13.00
CA ASN A 24 -8.27 -31.68 -13.92
C ASN A 24 -9.09 -30.60 -13.18
N ILE A 25 -8.96 -30.48 -11.86
CA ILE A 25 -9.81 -29.61 -11.04
C ILE A 25 -9.87 -28.17 -11.53
N VAL A 26 -8.73 -27.61 -11.94
CA VAL A 26 -8.63 -26.24 -12.42
C VAL A 26 -9.40 -26.07 -13.73
N ASN A 27 -9.30 -27.03 -14.65
CA ASN A 27 -10.05 -27.01 -15.91
C ASN A 27 -11.56 -27.18 -15.66
N ASP A 28 -11.94 -28.04 -14.72
CA ASP A 28 -13.34 -28.24 -14.34
C ASP A 28 -13.94 -26.96 -13.73
N MET A 29 -13.18 -26.28 -12.86
CA MET A 29 -13.54 -24.97 -12.32
C MET A 29 -13.62 -23.91 -13.41
N GLU A 30 -12.65 -23.85 -14.33
CA GLU A 30 -12.65 -22.91 -15.46
C GLU A 30 -13.89 -23.10 -16.34
N ASN A 31 -14.23 -24.35 -16.65
CA ASN A 31 -15.44 -24.67 -17.40
C ASN A 31 -16.71 -24.24 -16.66
N PHE A 32 -16.77 -24.46 -15.35
CA PHE A 32 -17.88 -24.02 -14.51
C PHE A 32 -18.01 -22.48 -14.52
N ILE A 33 -16.90 -21.76 -14.36
CA ILE A 33 -16.86 -20.30 -14.38
C ILE A 33 -17.24 -19.76 -15.76
N CYS A 34 -16.80 -20.39 -16.86
CA CYS A 34 -17.18 -19.97 -18.22
C CYS A 34 -18.67 -20.15 -18.51
N GLN A 35 -19.33 -21.13 -17.85
CA GLN A 35 -20.76 -21.36 -17.98
C GLN A 35 -21.60 -20.45 -17.06
N TRP A 36 -20.96 -19.82 -16.07
CA TRP A 36 -21.62 -18.88 -15.19
C TRP A 36 -22.08 -17.66 -16.00
N LYS A 37 -23.40 -17.46 -16.04
CA LYS A 37 -24.03 -16.34 -16.72
C LYS A 37 -24.36 -15.28 -15.69
N PHE A 38 -23.64 -14.17 -15.73
CA PHE A 38 -23.97 -13.02 -14.89
C PHE A 38 -25.36 -12.48 -15.24
N LYS A 39 -26.18 -12.22 -14.21
CA LYS A 39 -27.62 -11.92 -14.38
C LYS A 39 -28.00 -10.45 -14.20
N SER A 40 -27.09 -9.59 -13.73
CA SER A 40 -27.43 -8.19 -13.42
C SER A 40 -26.90 -7.22 -14.49
N GLU A 41 -27.68 -6.18 -14.77
CA GLU A 41 -27.23 -5.06 -15.60
C GLU A 41 -26.54 -4.04 -14.68
N TYR A 42 -25.21 -4.04 -14.69
CA TYR A 42 -24.30 -2.96 -14.26
C TYR A 42 -24.26 -2.54 -12.77
N ASP A 43 -24.93 -3.23 -11.85
CA ASP A 43 -24.72 -2.97 -10.40
C ASP A 43 -23.49 -3.72 -9.86
N LEU A 44 -22.43 -2.99 -9.54
CA LEU A 44 -21.18 -3.51 -8.97
C LEU A 44 -21.36 -4.22 -7.63
N THR A 45 -22.36 -3.83 -6.84
CA THR A 45 -22.66 -4.48 -5.55
C THR A 45 -23.24 -5.87 -5.81
N ALA A 46 -24.24 -5.95 -6.68
CA ALA A 46 -24.81 -7.23 -7.11
C ALA A 46 -23.79 -8.13 -7.81
N ILE A 47 -22.88 -7.57 -8.61
CA ILE A 47 -21.74 -8.32 -9.20
C ILE A 47 -20.88 -8.93 -8.09
N CYS A 48 -20.50 -8.12 -7.09
CA CYS A 48 -19.67 -8.59 -5.99
C CYS A 48 -20.32 -9.73 -5.21
N GLU A 49 -21.60 -9.60 -4.86
CA GLU A 49 -22.35 -10.64 -4.14
C GLU A 49 -22.47 -11.93 -4.95
N ASP A 50 -22.73 -11.82 -6.26
CA ASP A 50 -22.83 -12.99 -7.14
C ASP A 50 -21.48 -13.70 -7.33
N LEU A 51 -20.37 -12.95 -7.36
CA LEU A 51 -19.02 -13.52 -7.40
C LEU A 51 -18.62 -14.16 -6.07
N ASP A 52 -18.97 -13.57 -4.94
CA ASP A 52 -18.72 -14.17 -3.63
C ASP A 52 -19.47 -15.50 -3.53
N ASN A 53 -20.76 -15.53 -3.90
CA ASN A 53 -21.55 -16.76 -3.98
C ASN A 53 -20.92 -17.79 -4.93
N LEU A 54 -20.42 -17.36 -6.11
CA LEU A 54 -19.71 -18.26 -7.03
C LEU A 54 -18.48 -18.88 -6.38
N THR A 55 -17.68 -18.12 -5.63
CA THR A 55 -16.50 -18.66 -4.93
C THR A 55 -16.88 -19.66 -3.85
N GLU A 56 -17.97 -19.41 -3.11
CA GLU A 56 -18.50 -20.35 -2.11
C GLU A 56 -19.00 -21.65 -2.77
N VAL A 57 -19.78 -21.55 -3.85
CA VAL A 57 -20.28 -22.72 -4.60
C VAL A 57 -19.13 -23.55 -5.15
N LEU A 58 -18.07 -22.91 -5.67
CA LEU A 58 -16.88 -23.62 -6.13
C LEU A 58 -16.17 -24.33 -4.97
N GLN A 59 -16.05 -23.67 -3.81
CA GLN A 59 -15.45 -24.31 -2.63
C GLN A 59 -16.26 -25.53 -2.18
N GLU A 60 -17.59 -25.41 -2.11
CA GLU A 60 -18.46 -26.52 -1.71
C GLU A 60 -18.42 -27.69 -2.70
N ASN A 61 -18.48 -27.40 -4.01
CA ASN A 61 -18.51 -28.44 -5.03
C ASN A 61 -17.18 -29.19 -5.17
N PHE A 62 -16.06 -28.49 -5.03
CA PHE A 62 -14.74 -29.03 -5.35
C PHE A 62 -13.88 -29.33 -4.12
N PHE A 63 -14.15 -28.70 -2.97
CA PHE A 63 -13.33 -28.77 -1.76
C PHE A 63 -14.16 -28.86 -0.46
N SER A 64 -15.36 -29.46 -0.50
CA SER A 64 -16.30 -29.58 0.64
C SER A 64 -15.69 -30.09 1.96
N VAL A 65 -14.67 -30.92 1.89
CA VAL A 65 -14.01 -31.54 3.05
C VAL A 65 -13.07 -30.57 3.78
N THR A 66 -12.60 -29.51 3.10
CA THR A 66 -11.50 -28.67 3.59
C THR A 66 -11.90 -27.20 3.64
N LYS A 67 -12.09 -26.67 4.86
CA LYS A 67 -12.28 -25.23 5.11
C LYS A 67 -10.94 -24.51 5.31
N ASP A 68 -10.00 -24.72 4.39
CA ASP A 68 -8.70 -24.04 4.41
C ASP A 68 -8.82 -22.67 3.73
N ILE A 69 -8.43 -21.62 4.46
CA ILE A 69 -8.40 -20.25 3.98
C ILE A 69 -7.51 -20.07 2.74
N ASN A 70 -6.43 -20.85 2.61
CA ASN A 70 -5.54 -20.79 1.47
C ASN A 70 -6.16 -21.38 0.21
N ILE A 71 -6.98 -22.42 0.36
CA ILE A 71 -7.77 -22.99 -0.74
C ILE A 71 -8.81 -21.95 -1.18
N PHE A 72 -9.56 -21.37 -0.24
CA PHE A 72 -10.53 -20.32 -0.55
C PHE A 72 -9.89 -19.12 -1.25
N ASN A 73 -8.77 -18.61 -0.75
CA ASN A 73 -8.01 -17.52 -1.38
C ASN A 73 -7.53 -17.89 -2.78
N SER A 74 -7.18 -19.15 -3.03
CA SER A 74 -6.76 -19.64 -4.35
C SER A 74 -7.93 -19.75 -5.32
N ILE A 75 -9.10 -20.23 -4.87
CA ILE A 75 -10.34 -20.22 -5.65
C ILE A 75 -10.68 -18.79 -6.05
N HIS A 76 -10.66 -17.86 -5.10
CA HIS A 76 -10.90 -16.45 -5.35
C HIS A 76 -9.90 -15.86 -6.35
N CYS A 77 -8.60 -16.15 -6.20
CA CYS A 77 -7.59 -15.72 -7.15
C CYS A 77 -7.89 -16.22 -8.57
N VAL A 78 -8.30 -17.49 -8.73
CA VAL A 78 -8.65 -18.06 -10.04
C VAL A 78 -9.90 -17.41 -10.63
N VAL A 79 -10.99 -17.31 -9.87
CA VAL A 79 -12.25 -16.72 -10.34
C VAL A 79 -12.05 -15.31 -10.87
N TYR A 80 -11.40 -14.46 -10.08
CA TYR A 80 -11.22 -13.06 -10.45
C TYR A 80 -10.21 -12.87 -11.58
N ASN A 81 -9.20 -13.74 -11.70
CA ASN A 81 -8.30 -13.70 -12.86
C ASN A 81 -9.03 -14.01 -14.17
N LEU A 82 -9.94 -15.00 -14.15
CA LEU A 82 -10.68 -15.43 -15.35
C LEU A 82 -11.77 -14.44 -15.76
N LEU A 83 -12.38 -13.76 -14.78
CA LEU A 83 -13.47 -12.83 -15.03
C LEU A 83 -13.02 -11.37 -15.16
N TRP A 84 -11.73 -11.08 -14.95
CA TRP A 84 -11.23 -9.70 -14.93
C TRP A 84 -11.50 -8.95 -16.24
N ASP A 85 -11.33 -9.57 -17.40
CA ASP A 85 -11.57 -8.89 -18.69
C ASP A 85 -13.03 -8.42 -18.83
N ASN A 86 -13.98 -9.12 -18.21
CA ASN A 86 -15.39 -8.73 -18.16
C ASN A 86 -15.67 -7.67 -17.08
N LEU A 87 -14.99 -7.76 -15.93
CA LEU A 87 -15.19 -6.86 -14.78
C LEU A 87 -14.51 -5.50 -14.98
N LYS A 88 -13.34 -5.50 -15.59
CA LYS A 88 -12.46 -4.34 -15.75
C LYS A 88 -13.15 -3.13 -16.40
N PRO A 89 -13.92 -3.25 -17.50
CA PRO A 89 -14.63 -2.11 -18.08
C PRO A 89 -15.67 -1.52 -17.11
N VAL A 90 -16.40 -2.38 -16.39
CA VAL A 90 -17.46 -1.95 -15.45
C VAL A 90 -16.86 -1.23 -14.25
N VAL A 91 -15.77 -1.77 -13.69
CA VAL A 91 -15.04 -1.13 -12.60
C VAL A 91 -14.49 0.23 -13.03
N ARG A 92 -13.81 0.30 -14.18
CA ARG A 92 -13.10 1.51 -14.61
C ARG A 92 -14.03 2.63 -15.08
N ALA A 93 -15.20 2.30 -15.62
CA ALA A 93 -16.15 3.29 -16.12
C ALA A 93 -16.52 4.33 -15.05
N ASN A 94 -16.63 3.92 -13.78
CA ASN A 94 -17.05 4.80 -12.69
C ASN A 94 -15.93 5.71 -12.13
N TRP A 95 -14.67 5.43 -12.46
CA TRP A 95 -13.52 6.10 -11.82
C TRP A 95 -12.55 6.74 -12.82
N THR A 96 -12.87 6.70 -14.12
CA THR A 96 -11.99 7.16 -15.21
C THR A 96 -11.50 8.61 -15.01
N GLU A 97 -12.37 9.52 -14.55
CA GLU A 97 -11.99 10.92 -14.33
C GLU A 97 -10.96 11.06 -13.19
N LEU A 98 -11.20 10.39 -12.05
CA LEU A 98 -10.30 10.46 -10.90
C LEU A 98 -8.96 9.78 -11.19
N ASP A 99 -8.98 8.65 -11.89
CA ASP A 99 -7.80 7.95 -12.39
C ASP A 99 -6.94 8.86 -13.29
N LEU A 100 -7.57 9.51 -14.27
CA LEU A 100 -6.91 10.45 -15.16
C LEU A 100 -6.30 11.62 -14.37
N ARG A 101 -7.02 12.15 -13.39
CA ARG A 101 -6.53 13.24 -12.54
C ARG A 101 -5.28 12.84 -11.76
N VAL A 102 -5.28 11.68 -11.09
CA VAL A 102 -4.10 11.18 -10.34
C VAL A 102 -2.91 10.98 -11.28
N TYR A 103 -3.14 10.40 -12.45
CA TYR A 103 -2.10 10.18 -13.45
C TYR A 103 -1.49 11.50 -13.95
N GLN A 104 -2.34 12.48 -14.31
CA GLN A 104 -1.91 13.78 -14.80
C GLN A 104 -1.17 14.60 -13.74
N THR A 105 -1.63 14.57 -12.48
CA THR A 105 -0.95 15.19 -11.34
C THR A 105 0.43 14.59 -11.14
N SER A 106 0.51 13.26 -11.09
CA SER A 106 1.78 12.53 -10.96
C SER A 106 2.76 12.90 -12.09
N MET A 107 2.28 12.91 -13.33
CA MET A 107 3.09 13.30 -14.50
C MET A 107 3.59 14.76 -14.43
N ALA A 108 2.74 15.69 -13.98
CA ALA A 108 3.13 17.09 -13.84
C ALA A 108 4.18 17.30 -12.74
N LEU A 109 4.00 16.62 -11.59
CA LEU A 109 4.96 16.68 -10.47
C LEU A 109 6.32 16.09 -10.86
N CYS A 110 6.36 14.97 -11.58
CA CYS A 110 7.62 14.39 -12.06
C CYS A 110 8.39 15.32 -13.03
N LYS A 111 7.69 16.18 -13.79
CA LYS A 111 8.32 17.11 -14.73
C LYS A 111 8.83 18.40 -14.04
N ASN A 112 8.34 18.70 -12.85
CA ASN A 112 8.69 19.93 -12.14
C ASN A 112 10.05 19.77 -11.43
N GLN A 113 11.09 20.41 -11.96
CA GLN A 113 12.44 20.35 -11.38
C GLN A 113 12.49 20.85 -9.92
N ASN A 114 11.65 21.82 -9.54
CA ASN A 114 11.62 22.34 -8.17
C ASN A 114 11.04 21.31 -7.18
N PHE A 115 10.13 20.46 -7.65
CA PHE A 115 9.63 19.32 -6.86
C PHE A 115 10.72 18.28 -6.62
N LEU A 116 11.56 18.02 -7.64
CA LEU A 116 12.70 17.10 -7.53
C LEU A 116 13.81 17.66 -6.62
N VAL A 117 14.13 18.96 -6.71
CA VAL A 117 15.16 19.59 -5.89
C VAL A 117 14.78 19.61 -4.41
N LYS A 118 13.57 20.06 -4.08
CA LYS A 118 13.13 20.13 -2.68
C LYS A 118 12.83 18.77 -2.04
N GLN A 119 12.65 17.70 -2.84
CA GLN A 119 12.67 16.34 -2.30
C GLN A 119 14.04 15.95 -1.77
N ASN A 120 15.11 16.44 -2.38
CA ASN A 120 16.47 16.14 -1.93
C ASN A 120 16.83 16.87 -0.62
N ASP A 121 16.06 17.89 -0.23
CA ASP A 121 16.23 18.61 1.04
C ASP A 121 15.58 17.86 2.23
N SER A 122 14.71 16.89 1.96
CA SER A 122 14.09 16.01 2.95
C SER A 122 14.90 14.72 3.07
N SER A 123 15.37 14.39 4.28
CA SER A 123 16.23 13.21 4.52
C SER A 123 15.60 11.90 4.02
N TYR A 124 14.28 11.74 4.15
CA TYR A 124 13.57 10.55 3.69
C TYR A 124 13.17 10.61 2.21
N CYS A 125 12.81 11.78 1.68
CA CYS A 125 12.42 11.91 0.27
C CYS A 125 13.62 11.86 -0.70
N SER A 126 14.84 12.00 -0.19
CA SER A 126 16.09 11.81 -0.94
C SER A 126 16.39 10.35 -1.29
N VAL A 127 15.74 9.39 -0.61
CA VAL A 127 15.90 7.96 -0.93
C VAL A 127 15.27 7.70 -2.31
N PRO A 128 15.94 6.94 -3.19
CA PRO A 128 15.47 6.76 -4.56
C PRO A 128 14.17 5.93 -4.67
N TYR A 129 13.95 5.00 -3.74
CA TYR A 129 12.81 4.07 -3.69
C TYR A 129 12.58 3.29 -5.00
N THR A 130 13.66 2.96 -5.72
CA THR A 130 13.59 2.37 -7.05
C THR A 130 12.85 1.03 -7.03
N ALA A 131 13.12 0.19 -6.03
CA ALA A 131 12.50 -1.13 -5.97
C ALA A 131 10.99 -1.01 -5.68
N ALA A 132 10.60 -0.14 -4.75
CA ALA A 132 9.19 0.12 -4.46
C ALA A 132 8.44 0.71 -5.66
N ILE A 133 9.07 1.64 -6.41
CA ILE A 133 8.49 2.25 -7.61
C ILE A 133 8.24 1.19 -8.69
N VAL A 134 9.22 0.29 -8.91
CA VAL A 134 9.12 -0.79 -9.88
C VAL A 134 8.02 -1.76 -9.50
N GLU A 135 7.99 -2.23 -8.25
CA GLU A 135 6.95 -3.13 -7.75
C GLU A 135 5.54 -2.54 -7.98
N LEU A 136 5.34 -1.29 -7.55
CA LEU A 136 4.04 -0.63 -7.66
C LEU A 136 3.65 -0.37 -9.12
N SER A 137 4.61 -0.22 -10.04
CA SER A 137 4.31 -0.05 -11.48
C SER A 137 3.61 -1.27 -12.10
N PHE A 138 3.74 -2.46 -11.50
CA PHE A 138 3.05 -3.67 -11.92
C PHE A 138 1.65 -3.81 -11.32
N TRP A 139 1.19 -2.88 -10.47
CA TRP A 139 -0.08 -3.02 -9.76
C TRP A 139 -1.30 -3.23 -10.67
N ASP A 140 -1.32 -2.59 -11.84
CA ASP A 140 -2.40 -2.77 -12.81
C ASP A 140 -2.33 -4.10 -13.59
N SER A 141 -1.17 -4.74 -13.63
CA SER A 141 -0.96 -6.02 -14.34
C SER A 141 -1.56 -7.22 -13.61
N HIS A 142 -1.86 -7.07 -12.32
CA HIS A 142 -2.54 -8.09 -11.53
C HIS A 142 -4.05 -8.02 -11.77
N ASN A 143 -4.71 -9.16 -11.85
CA ASN A 143 -6.14 -9.23 -12.17
C ASN A 143 -7.01 -9.49 -10.93
N SER A 144 -6.53 -10.27 -9.96
CA SER A 144 -7.31 -10.53 -8.74
C SER A 144 -7.15 -9.41 -7.69
N PRO A 145 -8.17 -9.17 -6.86
CA PRO A 145 -8.08 -8.24 -5.74
C PRO A 145 -6.95 -8.59 -4.76
N LEU A 146 -6.74 -9.89 -4.53
CA LEU A 146 -5.69 -10.39 -3.64
C LEU A 146 -4.29 -10.08 -4.18
N GLU A 147 -4.03 -10.33 -5.46
CA GLU A 147 -2.73 -10.01 -6.07
C GLU A 147 -2.46 -8.50 -6.05
N LYS A 148 -3.48 -7.69 -6.35
CA LYS A 148 -3.38 -6.23 -6.26
C LYS A 148 -3.10 -5.74 -4.84
N LEU A 149 -3.76 -6.31 -3.84
CA LEU A 149 -3.50 -5.99 -2.43
C LEU A 149 -2.09 -6.42 -2.01
N ASN A 150 -1.63 -7.60 -2.44
CA ASN A 150 -0.28 -8.08 -2.14
C ASN A 150 0.77 -7.16 -2.77
N CYS A 151 0.56 -6.64 -3.98
CA CYS A 151 1.44 -5.65 -4.59
C CYS A 151 1.57 -4.38 -3.74
N LEU A 152 0.49 -3.93 -3.07
CA LEU A 152 0.58 -2.83 -2.10
C LEU A 152 1.40 -3.23 -0.87
N CYS A 153 1.19 -4.42 -0.33
CA CYS A 153 1.95 -4.93 0.81
C CYS A 153 3.45 -5.07 0.51
N THR A 154 3.81 -5.65 -0.63
CA THR A 154 5.21 -5.80 -1.07
C THR A 154 5.85 -4.46 -1.36
N THR A 155 5.12 -3.53 -1.97
CA THR A 155 5.58 -2.14 -2.16
C THR A 155 5.86 -1.49 -0.80
N TYR A 156 4.93 -1.61 0.16
CA TYR A 156 5.08 -1.09 1.50
C TYR A 156 6.33 -1.64 2.20
N ASP A 157 6.50 -2.97 2.21
CA ASP A 157 7.68 -3.63 2.79
C ASP A 157 8.98 -3.17 2.10
N THR A 158 8.95 -2.99 0.78
CA THR A 158 10.10 -2.54 -0.01
C THR A 158 10.49 -1.11 0.32
N ILE A 159 9.52 -0.21 0.56
CA ILE A 159 9.77 1.15 1.05
C ILE A 159 10.55 1.09 2.35
N PHE A 160 10.11 0.30 3.33
CA PHE A 160 10.83 0.16 4.60
C PHE A 160 12.20 -0.47 4.45
N ALA A 161 12.38 -1.42 3.53
CA ALA A 161 13.68 -2.03 3.25
C ALA A 161 14.68 -1.02 2.68
N GLU A 162 14.27 -0.24 1.66
CA GLU A 162 15.11 0.80 1.06
C GLU A 162 15.44 1.91 2.06
N LEU A 163 14.47 2.29 2.88
CA LEU A 163 14.62 3.29 3.94
C LEU A 163 15.60 2.85 5.03
N LYS A 164 15.47 1.60 5.51
CA LYS A 164 16.43 1.00 6.47
C LYS A 164 17.82 0.92 5.86
N SER A 165 17.94 0.53 4.58
CA SER A 165 19.23 0.48 3.88
C SER A 165 19.87 1.87 3.80
N ALA A 166 19.10 2.91 3.48
CA ALA A 166 19.58 4.29 3.46
C ALA A 166 20.06 4.75 4.84
N LEU A 167 19.32 4.43 5.91
CA LEU A 167 19.72 4.74 7.28
C LEU A 167 21.01 4.02 7.69
N VAL A 168 21.15 2.72 7.40
CA VAL A 168 22.37 1.95 7.66
C VAL A 168 23.57 2.55 6.92
N ASN A 169 23.40 2.92 5.65
CA ASN A 169 24.44 3.57 4.87
C ASN A 169 24.85 4.92 5.47
N LEU A 170 23.91 5.69 6.01
CA LEU A 170 24.18 6.95 6.69
C LEU A 170 24.96 6.72 7.99
N ILE A 171 24.51 5.80 8.84
CA ILE A 171 25.18 5.45 10.10
C ILE A 171 26.61 4.99 9.85
N SER A 172 26.81 4.09 8.87
CA SER A 172 28.14 3.56 8.53
C SER A 172 29.14 4.64 8.06
N LYS A 173 28.65 5.76 7.52
CA LYS A 173 29.47 6.89 7.07
C LYS A 173 29.75 7.91 8.17
N TYR A 174 28.94 7.94 9.23
CA TYR A 174 28.97 8.94 10.30
C TYR A 174 28.99 8.29 11.69
N SER A 175 29.84 7.29 11.88
CA SER A 175 29.94 6.41 13.07
C SER A 175 29.90 7.10 14.43
N ASP A 176 30.23 8.38 14.51
CA ASP A 176 30.25 9.15 15.75
C ASP A 176 28.87 9.70 16.16
N LYS A 177 27.82 9.46 15.36
CA LYS A 177 26.43 9.96 15.56
C LYS A 177 25.38 8.85 15.68
N GLU A 178 25.76 7.66 16.16
CA GLU A 178 24.85 6.51 16.31
C GLU A 178 23.58 6.80 17.15
N LEU A 179 23.59 7.85 17.99
CA LEU A 179 22.46 8.24 18.83
C LEU A 179 21.40 9.12 18.15
N GLU A 180 21.62 9.57 16.90
CA GLU A 180 20.71 10.46 16.16
C GLU A 180 19.88 9.73 15.08
N ILE A 181 19.74 8.40 15.16
CA ILE A 181 18.96 7.64 14.17
C ILE A 181 17.47 7.92 14.39
N PRO A 182 16.79 8.61 13.44
CA PRO A 182 15.40 8.94 13.65
C PRO A 182 14.53 7.69 13.46
N VAL A 183 13.69 7.41 14.46
CA VAL A 183 12.66 6.36 14.39
C VAL A 183 11.55 6.88 13.49
N ILE A 184 11.31 6.19 12.37
CA ILE A 184 10.30 6.59 11.41
C ILE A 184 8.94 6.11 11.93
N ASN A 185 8.08 7.05 12.26
CA ASN A 185 6.74 6.76 12.72
C ASN A 185 5.83 6.43 11.52
N ASN A 186 4.80 5.60 11.73
CA ASN A 186 3.82 5.28 10.68
C ASN A 186 3.12 6.52 10.09
N GLU A 187 3.07 7.64 10.80
CA GLU A 187 2.49 8.91 10.27
C GLU A 187 3.38 9.57 9.20
N GLU A 188 4.69 9.24 9.19
CA GLU A 188 5.68 9.78 8.25
C GLU A 188 5.77 8.98 6.95
N ILE A 189 5.08 7.82 6.87
CA ILE A 189 5.13 6.93 5.70
C ILE A 189 4.23 7.42 4.55
N ILE A 190 3.15 8.15 4.84
CA ILE A 190 2.19 8.61 3.83
C ILE A 190 2.86 9.53 2.80
N PRO A 191 3.68 10.53 3.18
CA PRO A 191 4.46 11.32 2.22
C PRO A 191 5.39 10.47 1.33
N VAL A 192 6.01 9.43 1.89
CA VAL A 192 6.89 8.52 1.15
C VAL A 192 6.09 7.68 0.15
N ILE A 193 4.95 7.13 0.56
CA ILE A 193 4.04 6.40 -0.33
C ILE A 193 3.51 7.32 -1.43
N THR A 194 3.16 8.56 -1.09
CA THR A 194 2.73 9.58 -2.06
C THR A 194 3.83 9.83 -3.10
N LEU A 195 5.09 9.90 -2.67
CA LEU A 195 6.23 10.01 -3.58
C LEU A 195 6.35 8.80 -4.51
N VAL A 196 6.28 7.58 -3.98
CA VAL A 196 6.33 6.35 -4.77
C VAL A 196 5.18 6.33 -5.79
N LEU A 197 3.95 6.65 -5.40
CA LEU A 197 2.79 6.78 -6.29
C LEU A 197 3.04 7.76 -7.45
N ILE A 198 3.57 8.95 -7.14
CA ILE A 198 3.90 9.97 -8.15
C ILE A 198 4.90 9.42 -9.16
N ARG A 199 5.97 8.78 -8.69
CA ARG A 199 7.04 8.25 -9.56
C ARG A 199 6.60 7.03 -10.35
N SER A 200 5.70 6.21 -9.82
CA SER A 200 5.14 5.05 -10.52
C SER A 200 4.13 5.41 -11.62
N LYS A 201 3.57 6.64 -11.63
CA LYS A 201 2.71 7.17 -12.72
C LYS A 201 1.56 6.23 -13.09
N LEU A 202 0.84 5.79 -12.08
CA LEU A 202 -0.24 4.80 -12.23
C LEU A 202 -1.43 5.40 -12.97
N GLN A 203 -1.96 4.68 -13.95
CA GLN A 203 -3.10 5.14 -14.76
C GLN A 203 -4.46 4.83 -14.13
N TYR A 204 -4.58 3.74 -13.36
CA TYR A 204 -5.86 3.22 -12.86
C TYR A 204 -5.87 3.05 -11.33
N SER A 205 -5.20 3.95 -10.62
CA SER A 205 -4.96 3.82 -9.17
C SER A 205 -6.24 3.84 -8.34
N VAL A 206 -7.19 4.72 -8.66
CA VAL A 206 -8.47 4.85 -7.96
C VAL A 206 -9.37 3.65 -8.28
N SER A 207 -9.44 3.26 -9.55
CA SER A 207 -10.15 2.02 -9.96
C SER A 207 -9.61 0.79 -9.24
N ASN A 208 -8.27 0.66 -9.13
CA ASN A 208 -7.64 -0.48 -8.48
C ASN A 208 -7.89 -0.49 -6.96
N LEU A 209 -7.85 0.66 -6.28
CA LEU A 209 -8.24 0.74 -4.86
C LEU A 209 -9.70 0.33 -4.65
N TYR A 210 -10.61 0.87 -5.46
CA TYR A 210 -12.03 0.54 -5.38
C TYR A 210 -12.25 -0.97 -5.59
N TYR A 211 -11.57 -1.56 -6.58
CA TYR A 211 -11.67 -2.98 -6.86
C TYR A 211 -11.21 -3.84 -5.68
N ILE A 212 -10.09 -3.51 -5.04
CA ILE A 212 -9.65 -4.19 -3.81
C ILE A 212 -10.70 -4.00 -2.70
N LYS A 213 -11.20 -2.78 -2.51
CA LYS A 213 -12.15 -2.43 -1.45
C LYS A 213 -13.48 -3.17 -1.56
N GLN A 214 -13.97 -3.38 -2.78
CA GLN A 214 -15.25 -4.05 -3.00
C GLN A 214 -15.11 -5.57 -3.11
N PHE A 215 -14.20 -6.03 -3.95
CA PHE A 215 -14.07 -7.44 -4.31
C PHE A 215 -13.00 -8.19 -3.49
N GLY A 216 -12.32 -7.51 -2.57
CA GLY A 216 -11.31 -8.07 -1.68
C GLY A 216 -11.59 -7.86 -0.20
N LYS A 217 -12.85 -7.58 0.18
CA LYS A 217 -13.27 -7.26 1.56
C LYS A 217 -12.79 -8.28 2.59
N GLN A 218 -12.85 -9.56 2.25
CA GLN A 218 -12.39 -10.65 3.09
C GLN A 218 -10.88 -10.60 3.38
N PHE A 219 -10.07 -10.09 2.47
CA PHE A 219 -8.62 -9.97 2.66
C PHE A 219 -8.25 -8.77 3.55
N LEU A 220 -9.13 -7.77 3.60
CA LEU A 220 -9.02 -6.60 4.47
C LEU A 220 -9.49 -6.86 5.91
N LYS A 221 -9.87 -8.09 6.25
CA LYS A 221 -10.09 -8.50 7.65
C LYS A 221 -8.79 -8.60 8.46
N ASP A 222 -7.65 -8.70 7.78
CA ASP A 222 -6.32 -8.62 8.38
C ASP A 222 -5.97 -7.15 8.67
N ASN A 223 -5.78 -6.81 9.95
CA ASN A 223 -5.51 -5.44 10.39
C ASN A 223 -4.27 -4.82 9.73
N ASN A 224 -3.23 -5.60 9.46
CA ASN A 224 -2.02 -5.08 8.83
C ASN A 224 -2.30 -4.75 7.36
N LYS A 225 -3.01 -5.63 6.65
CA LYS A 225 -3.39 -5.37 5.26
C LYS A 225 -4.35 -4.21 5.12
N LEU A 226 -5.33 -4.12 6.04
CA LEU A 226 -6.25 -2.99 6.12
C LEU A 226 -5.48 -1.68 6.31
N HIS A 227 -4.58 -1.64 7.30
CA HIS A 227 -3.76 -0.45 7.55
C HIS A 227 -2.93 -0.04 6.32
N ILE A 228 -2.26 -1.00 5.66
CA ILE A 228 -1.50 -0.72 4.44
C ILE A 228 -2.43 -0.18 3.35
N PHE A 229 -3.57 -0.82 3.11
CA PHE A 229 -4.55 -0.39 2.13
C PHE A 229 -5.04 1.04 2.40
N GLU A 230 -5.45 1.35 3.63
CA GLU A 230 -5.90 2.68 4.07
C GLU A 230 -4.80 3.74 3.91
N THR A 231 -3.54 3.36 4.14
CA THR A 231 -2.40 4.28 3.96
C THR A 231 -2.21 4.65 2.48
N PHE A 232 -2.35 3.69 1.56
CA PHE A 232 -2.34 3.97 0.11
C PHE A 232 -3.59 4.76 -0.33
N GLU A 233 -4.76 4.47 0.24
CA GLU A 233 -6.00 5.23 0.01
C GLU A 233 -5.80 6.69 0.38
N GLN A 234 -5.30 6.97 1.59
CA GLN A 234 -5.01 8.32 2.06
C GLN A 234 -3.96 9.04 1.19
N ALA A 235 -2.92 8.33 0.73
CA ALA A 235 -1.92 8.91 -0.16
C ALA A 235 -2.51 9.32 -1.53
N ILE A 236 -3.42 8.52 -2.09
CA ILE A 236 -4.13 8.86 -3.33
C ILE A 236 -5.11 10.03 -3.12
N GLU A 237 -5.83 10.06 -2.01
CA GLU A 237 -6.68 11.21 -1.65
C GLU A 237 -5.86 12.51 -1.55
N ASN A 238 -4.66 12.44 -0.98
CA ASN A 238 -3.75 13.58 -0.92
C ASN A 238 -3.34 14.07 -2.30
N LEU A 239 -3.08 13.17 -3.27
CA LEU A 239 -2.81 13.55 -4.66
C LEU A 239 -4.02 14.20 -5.34
N LEU A 240 -5.22 13.69 -5.07
CA LEU A 240 -6.46 14.25 -5.60
C LEU A 240 -6.74 15.67 -5.09
N LYS A 241 -6.28 16.02 -3.88
CA LYS A 241 -6.41 17.38 -3.33
C LYS A 241 -5.47 18.40 -3.99
N ILE A 242 -4.44 17.96 -4.71
CA ILE A 242 -3.53 18.86 -5.42
C ILE A 242 -4.24 19.43 -6.65
N ASP A 243 -4.21 20.76 -6.79
CA ASP A 243 -4.76 21.46 -7.96
C ASP A 243 -3.73 21.49 -9.10
N HIS A 244 -4.07 20.84 -10.22
CA HIS A 244 -3.20 20.70 -11.39
C HIS A 244 -2.82 22.05 -12.02
N LYS A 245 -3.74 23.03 -11.98
CA LYS A 245 -3.52 24.36 -12.58
C LYS A 245 -2.35 25.10 -11.93
N GLN A 246 -2.16 24.87 -10.64
CA GLN A 246 -1.11 25.49 -9.84
C GLN A 246 0.28 24.87 -10.13
N ILE A 247 0.32 23.61 -10.56
CA ILE A 247 1.57 22.90 -10.91
C ILE A 247 2.15 23.43 -12.24
N THR A 248 1.29 23.69 -13.23
CA THR A 248 1.69 24.11 -14.58
C THR A 248 2.20 25.55 -14.67
N THR A 249 1.67 26.48 -13.87
CA THR A 249 2.09 27.89 -13.83
C THR A 249 3.52 28.07 -13.28
N CYS A 250 4.05 27.12 -12.52
CA CYS A 250 5.44 27.15 -12.03
C CYS A 250 6.50 26.85 -13.09
N SER A 251 6.13 26.34 -14.27
CA SER A 251 7.08 25.95 -15.32
C SER A 251 7.51 27.10 -16.24
N GLN A 252 6.90 28.29 -16.12
CA GLN A 252 7.17 29.46 -16.94
C GLN A 252 7.73 30.63 -16.10
N GLY A 253 8.98 30.52 -15.65
CA GLY A 253 9.85 31.67 -15.34
C GLY A 253 9.45 32.68 -14.23
N GLY A 254 8.34 32.47 -13.51
CA GLY A 254 7.93 33.36 -12.42
C GLY A 254 8.41 32.89 -11.05
N PHE A 255 9.38 33.59 -10.46
CA PHE A 255 9.61 33.54 -9.01
C PHE A 255 8.44 34.23 -8.31
N LEU A 256 7.60 33.48 -7.58
CA LEU A 256 7.07 33.84 -6.24
C LEU A 256 6.14 32.75 -5.65
N ASN A 257 6.31 32.54 -4.33
CA ASN A 257 5.58 31.72 -3.35
C ASN A 257 5.44 30.22 -3.67
N ILE A 258 6.33 29.34 -3.19
CA ILE A 258 6.32 28.81 -1.81
C ILE A 258 4.88 28.55 -1.33
N ASP A 259 4.22 27.52 -1.85
CA ASP A 259 3.03 26.97 -1.17
C ASP A 259 2.62 25.52 -1.53
N HIS A 260 3.21 24.84 -2.53
CA HIS A 260 2.78 23.46 -2.88
C HIS A 260 3.56 22.33 -2.21
N LEU A 261 4.83 22.57 -1.88
CA LEU A 261 5.49 21.78 -0.84
C LEU A 261 5.09 22.24 0.55
N GLU A 262 4.52 23.43 0.70
CA GLU A 262 3.70 23.75 1.85
C GLU A 262 2.34 23.07 1.80
N ALA A 263 1.82 22.62 0.65
CA ALA A 263 0.63 21.77 0.59
C ALA A 263 0.97 20.32 0.96
N ILE A 264 2.12 19.79 0.53
CA ILE A 264 2.62 18.49 1.01
C ILE A 264 3.01 18.60 2.50
N ARG A 265 3.73 19.66 2.91
CA ARG A 265 4.03 19.95 4.32
C ARG A 265 2.76 20.23 5.12
N ARG A 266 1.74 20.91 4.59
CA ARG A 266 0.41 21.15 5.21
C ARG A 266 -0.41 19.87 5.26
N ILE A 267 -0.27 18.95 4.32
CA ILE A 267 -0.87 17.61 4.42
C ILE A 267 -0.19 16.83 5.57
N THR A 268 1.11 17.02 5.78
CA THR A 268 1.83 16.51 6.97
C THR A 268 1.48 17.29 8.25
N GLU A 269 1.27 18.61 8.19
CA GLU A 269 0.94 19.51 9.32
C GLU A 269 -0.53 19.39 9.76
N ILE A 270 -1.49 19.23 8.84
CA ILE A 270 -2.93 18.99 9.11
C ILE A 270 -3.12 17.64 9.84
N ASN A 271 -2.27 16.65 9.57
CA ASN A 271 -2.26 15.38 10.30
C ASN A 271 -1.53 15.46 11.66
N THR A 272 -0.59 16.41 11.83
CA THR A 272 0.10 16.63 13.12
C THR A 272 -0.61 17.66 14.02
N ASP A 273 -1.47 18.51 13.48
CA ASP A 273 -2.30 19.46 14.23
C ASP A 273 -3.45 18.79 14.99
N ALA A 274 -3.75 17.51 14.72
CA ALA A 274 -4.57 16.67 15.58
C ALA A 274 -3.84 16.15 16.85
N LYS A 275 -2.52 16.36 16.96
CA LYS A 275 -1.70 15.83 18.08
C LYS A 275 -0.78 16.84 18.77
N ASN A 276 -0.76 18.09 18.37
CA ASN A 276 0.10 19.09 19.00
C ASN A 276 -0.65 20.00 19.98
N VAL A 277 -1.18 19.40 21.05
CA VAL A 277 -1.10 20.07 22.36
C VAL A 277 0.33 19.92 22.84
N THR A 278 1.08 20.99 22.68
CA THR A 278 2.42 21.34 23.15
C THR A 278 2.71 20.94 24.62
N LYS A 279 2.83 19.63 24.92
CA LYS A 279 3.34 19.12 26.21
C LYS A 279 4.26 17.89 26.15
N ALA A 280 4.39 17.19 25.02
CA ALA A 280 5.10 15.90 24.98
C ALA A 280 6.63 15.96 24.74
N LYS A 281 7.18 17.04 24.18
CA LYS A 281 8.65 17.15 23.95
C LYS A 281 9.49 17.36 25.22
N VAL A 282 8.85 17.68 26.35
CA VAL A 282 9.53 17.77 27.65
C VAL A 282 9.52 16.42 28.39
N SER A 283 8.51 15.56 28.18
CA SER A 283 8.38 14.32 28.98
C SER A 283 9.29 13.18 28.54
N LEU A 284 9.70 13.09 27.26
CA LEU A 284 10.57 12.00 26.79
C LEU A 284 12.00 12.14 27.37
N ASN A 285 12.47 13.36 27.57
CA ASN A 285 13.78 13.62 28.17
C ASN A 285 13.76 13.32 29.68
N GLU A 286 12.66 13.64 30.37
CA GLU A 286 12.45 13.31 31.78
C GLU A 286 12.32 11.80 32.00
N GLU A 287 11.65 11.07 31.11
CA GLU A 287 11.48 9.62 31.20
C GLU A 287 12.78 8.85 30.92
N ASN A 288 13.59 9.34 29.96
CA ASN A 288 14.93 8.81 29.70
C ASN A 288 15.90 9.09 30.87
N GLN A 289 15.82 10.28 31.50
CA GLN A 289 16.60 10.60 32.70
C GLN A 289 16.17 9.75 33.91
N LYS A 290 14.87 9.50 34.08
CA LYS A 290 14.35 8.65 35.15
C LYS A 290 14.81 7.20 35.01
N ARG A 291 14.76 6.63 33.80
CA ARG A 291 15.29 5.27 33.52
C ARG A 291 16.80 5.17 33.75
N ALA A 292 17.57 6.18 33.36
CA ALA A 292 19.00 6.21 33.61
C ALA A 292 19.30 6.23 35.12
N MET A 293 18.57 7.02 35.90
CA MET A 293 18.71 7.06 37.37
C MET A 293 18.32 5.73 38.04
N GLU A 294 17.25 5.07 37.61
CA GLU A 294 16.83 3.76 38.15
C GLU A 294 17.88 2.67 37.89
N LEU A 295 18.49 2.66 36.71
CA LEU A 295 19.57 1.72 36.36
C LEU A 295 20.84 1.99 37.19
N ILE A 296 21.19 3.25 37.41
CA ILE A 296 22.32 3.63 38.27
C ILE A 296 22.05 3.18 39.72
N LEU A 297 20.85 3.42 40.25
CA LEU A 297 20.48 3.00 41.60
C LEU A 297 20.50 1.48 41.77
N GLN A 298 20.01 0.73 40.79
CA GLN A 298 20.02 -0.73 40.81
C GLN A 298 21.46 -1.30 40.75
N SER A 299 22.34 -0.67 39.98
CA SER A 299 23.76 -1.07 39.91
C SER A 299 24.53 -0.74 41.19
N THR A 300 24.25 0.39 41.85
CA THR A 300 24.93 0.79 43.09
C THR A 300 24.39 0.12 44.35
N THR A 301 23.16 -0.40 44.33
CA THR A 301 22.59 -1.17 45.46
C THR A 301 22.91 -2.67 45.41
N ALA A 302 23.30 -3.19 44.24
CA ALA A 302 23.78 -4.58 44.10
C ALA A 302 25.16 -4.81 44.74
N ASP A 303 25.98 -3.75 44.86
CA ASP A 303 27.34 -3.83 45.42
C ASP A 303 27.43 -3.59 46.94
N VAL A 304 26.31 -3.37 47.64
CA VAL A 304 26.28 -3.06 49.09
C VAL A 304 25.77 -4.24 49.94
N ASN A 305 25.28 -5.32 49.32
CA ASN A 305 24.80 -6.53 50.04
C ASN A 305 25.62 -7.80 49.72
N GLY A 306 26.89 -7.65 49.34
CA GLY A 306 27.88 -8.73 49.24
C GLY A 306 28.83 -8.74 50.43
#